data_AF-A0A0N1HDZ0-F1
#
_entry.id   AF-A0A0N1HDZ0-F1
#
_cell.length_a   1.000
_cell.length_b   1.000
_cell.length_c   1.000
_cell.angle_alpha   90.00
_cell.angle_beta   90.00
_cell.angle_gamma   90.00
#
_symmetry.space_group_name_H-M   'P 1'
#
loop_
_entity.id
_entity.type
_entity.pdbx_description
1 polymer ?
#
loop_
_entity_poly.entity_id
_entity_poly.type
_entity_poly.pdbx_seq_one_letter_code
_entity_poly.pdbx_strand_id
1 'polypeptide(L)'
;MSIQWQDNGYTFYGKESLPLTARMQDPGSMECWAFCLGAVAGLPWSTVATHTALGDLTHGQNTANTNLLVERLNQLPGGPTLRLPARWYSPDWDGNKLRQMFPAAVAIDHHFVVALAIGKALGQPDAVRYWDPADAQIHTVTVDRFRQDFNPEFSVTRV
;
A
#
# COMPACT_ATOMS: atom_id res chain seq x y z
N MET A 1 9.08 2.69 -14.53
CA MET A 1 9.84 3.91 -14.17
C MET A 1 9.34 4.43 -12.83
N SER A 2 10.22 4.59 -11.84
CA SER A 2 9.89 5.35 -10.61
C SER A 2 10.03 6.83 -10.92
N ILE A 3 9.01 7.61 -10.61
CA ILE A 3 9.03 9.06 -10.82
C ILE A 3 9.57 9.68 -9.54
N GLN A 4 10.48 10.64 -9.67
CA GLN A 4 10.83 11.55 -8.58
C GLN A 4 10.23 12.92 -8.88
N TRP A 5 9.67 13.57 -7.88
CA TRP A 5 9.10 14.90 -8.02
C TRP A 5 9.23 15.69 -6.72
N GLN A 6 9.08 17.01 -6.80
CA GLN A 6 9.11 17.89 -5.64
C GLN A 6 7.70 18.30 -5.28
N ASP A 7 7.36 18.22 -3.99
CA ASP A 7 6.11 18.73 -3.44
C ASP A 7 6.27 19.05 -1.94
N ASN A 8 5.66 20.13 -1.46
CA ASN A 8 5.66 20.56 -0.05
C ASN A 8 7.04 20.54 0.64
N GLY A 9 8.11 20.89 -0.08
CA GLY A 9 9.48 20.93 0.44
C GLY A 9 10.20 19.57 0.49
N TYR A 10 9.57 18.49 0.01
CA TYR A 10 10.15 17.16 -0.10
C TYR A 10 10.50 16.82 -1.54
N THR A 11 11.53 15.97 -1.70
CA THR A 11 11.72 15.19 -2.92
C THR A 11 11.11 13.80 -2.70
N PHE A 12 10.02 13.50 -3.38
CA PHE A 12 9.33 12.21 -3.31
C PHE A 12 9.90 11.20 -4.31
N TYR A 13 9.95 9.94 -3.89
CA TYR A 13 10.36 8.80 -4.69
C TYR A 13 9.26 7.74 -4.67
N GLY A 14 8.62 7.48 -5.82
CA GLY A 14 7.56 6.47 -5.93
C GLY A 14 6.59 6.71 -7.09
N LYS A 15 5.30 6.70 -6.77
CA LYS A 15 4.18 7.00 -7.67
C LYS A 15 3.45 8.26 -7.21
N GLU A 16 3.18 9.17 -8.14
CA GLU A 16 2.46 10.41 -7.85
C GLU A 16 0.95 10.19 -7.65
N SER A 17 0.39 9.17 -8.30
CA SER A 17 -1.03 8.84 -8.25
C SER A 17 -1.27 7.32 -8.33
N LEU A 18 -2.49 6.92 -7.96
CA LEU A 18 -3.00 5.57 -8.20
C LEU A 18 -3.59 5.42 -9.59
N PRO A 19 -3.71 4.19 -10.12
CA PRO A 19 -4.50 3.94 -11.32
C PRO A 19 -5.96 4.40 -11.14
N LEU A 20 -6.61 4.76 -12.25
CA LEU A 20 -8.00 5.26 -12.30
C LEU A 20 -9.04 4.32 -11.67
N THR A 21 -8.67 3.07 -11.41
CA THR A 21 -9.51 2.07 -10.73
C THR A 21 -9.61 2.28 -9.22
N ALA A 22 -8.77 3.14 -8.63
CA ALA A 22 -8.87 3.54 -7.24
C ALA A 22 -10.10 4.44 -7.04
N ARG A 23 -11.09 3.95 -6.28
CA ARG A 23 -12.30 4.68 -5.90
C ARG A 23 -12.46 4.64 -4.38
N MET A 24 -13.27 5.56 -3.85
CA MET A 24 -13.67 5.54 -2.45
C MET A 24 -14.37 4.22 -2.11
N GLN A 25 -14.01 3.64 -0.97
CA GLN A 25 -14.70 2.52 -0.39
C GLN A 25 -16.11 2.95 0.02
N ASP A 26 -17.10 2.08 -0.23
CA ASP A 26 -18.48 2.38 0.16
C ASP A 26 -18.57 2.49 1.70
N PRO A 27 -19.18 3.54 2.26
CA PRO A 27 -19.24 3.74 3.71
C PRO A 27 -19.82 2.53 4.43
N GLY A 28 -19.09 2.00 5.43
CA GLY A 28 -19.50 0.82 6.20
C GLY A 28 -19.07 -0.53 5.63
N SER A 29 -18.41 -0.57 4.46
CA SER A 29 -17.72 -1.78 4.00
C SER A 29 -16.48 -2.08 4.88
N MET A 30 -16.14 -3.37 5.02
CA MET A 30 -14.93 -3.84 5.71
C MET A 30 -13.84 -4.30 4.73
N GLU A 31 -13.90 -3.85 3.47
CA GLU A 31 -13.10 -4.35 2.36
C GLU A 31 -11.95 -3.41 1.96
N CYS A 32 -11.50 -2.51 2.83
CA CYS A 32 -10.41 -1.57 2.53
C CYS A 32 -9.16 -2.25 1.92
N TRP A 33 -8.88 -3.48 2.34
CA TRP A 33 -7.86 -4.36 1.78
C TRP A 33 -8.08 -4.67 0.29
N ALA A 34 -9.30 -4.93 -0.15
CA ALA A 34 -9.63 -5.28 -1.54
C ALA A 34 -9.42 -4.08 -2.46
N PHE A 35 -9.76 -2.88 -1.97
CA PHE A 35 -9.52 -1.63 -2.68
C PHE A 35 -8.02 -1.35 -2.80
N CYS A 36 -7.26 -1.49 -1.71
CA CYS A 36 -5.81 -1.26 -1.72
C CYS A 36 -5.04 -2.27 -2.56
N LEU A 37 -5.34 -3.57 -2.42
CA LEU A 37 -4.73 -4.63 -3.22
C LEU A 37 -5.13 -4.50 -4.69
N GLY A 38 -6.39 -4.18 -4.99
CA GLY A 38 -6.85 -3.91 -6.35
C GLY A 38 -6.09 -2.73 -6.98
N ALA A 39 -5.92 -1.63 -6.24
CA ALA A 39 -5.18 -0.47 -6.71
C ALA A 39 -3.71 -0.79 -7.03
N VAL A 40 -3.03 -1.59 -6.21
CA VAL A 40 -1.62 -1.99 -6.45
C VAL A 40 -1.51 -3.03 -7.56
N ALA A 41 -2.43 -3.99 -7.60
CA ALA A 41 -2.50 -5.02 -8.64
C ALA A 41 -2.90 -4.45 -10.01
N GLY A 42 -3.61 -3.32 -10.05
CA GLY A 42 -4.28 -2.84 -11.24
C GLY A 42 -5.52 -3.68 -11.58
N LEU A 43 -6.20 -4.21 -10.57
CA LEU A 43 -7.43 -4.99 -10.68
C LEU A 43 -8.61 -4.25 -10.06
N PRO A 44 -9.86 -4.50 -10.51
CA PRO A 44 -11.04 -4.05 -9.79
C PRO A 44 -11.08 -4.62 -8.37
N TRP A 45 -11.49 -3.80 -7.39
CA TRP A 45 -11.63 -4.24 -6.00
C TRP A 45 -12.57 -5.45 -5.86
N SER A 46 -13.62 -5.53 -6.69
CA SER A 46 -14.58 -6.64 -6.69
C SER A 46 -13.96 -7.97 -7.15
N THR A 47 -12.98 -7.92 -8.07
CA THR A 47 -12.21 -9.10 -8.45
C THR A 47 -11.37 -9.60 -7.27
N VAL A 48 -10.78 -8.68 -6.50
CA VAL A 48 -10.03 -9.04 -5.30
C VAL A 48 -10.97 -9.58 -4.20
N ALA A 49 -12.10 -8.91 -3.97
CA ALA A 49 -13.07 -9.29 -2.95
C ALA A 49 -13.64 -10.70 -3.17
N THR A 50 -13.99 -11.04 -4.41
CA THR A 50 -14.54 -12.36 -4.76
C THR A 50 -13.56 -13.53 -4.60
N HIS A 51 -12.26 -13.26 -4.57
CA HIS A 51 -11.21 -14.29 -4.45
C HIS A 51 -10.62 -14.39 -3.03
N THR A 52 -11.23 -13.71 -2.05
CA THR A 52 -10.76 -13.65 -0.67
C THR A 52 -11.91 -14.01 0.27
N ALA A 53 -11.71 -14.94 1.21
CA ALA A 53 -12.69 -15.16 2.27
C ALA A 53 -12.50 -14.06 3.35
N LEU A 54 -13.58 -13.53 3.92
CA LEU A 54 -13.49 -12.46 4.95
C LEU A 54 -12.62 -12.84 6.17
N GLY A 55 -12.49 -14.14 6.48
CA GLY A 55 -11.62 -14.65 7.54
C GLY A 55 -10.13 -14.69 7.18
N ASP A 56 -9.77 -14.38 5.92
CA ASP A 56 -8.41 -14.46 5.43
C ASP A 56 -7.57 -13.20 5.81
N LEU A 57 -8.17 -12.18 6.41
CA LEU A 57 -7.49 -10.90 6.67
C LEU A 57 -7.67 -10.35 8.09
N THR A 58 -8.16 -11.17 9.02
CA THR A 58 -8.26 -10.80 10.44
C THR A 58 -6.86 -10.72 11.08
N HIS A 59 -6.34 -9.49 11.16
CA HIS A 59 -5.22 -9.00 11.97
C HIS A 59 -3.81 -9.56 11.70
N GLY A 60 -2.81 -8.68 11.74
CA GLY A 60 -1.63 -8.98 12.56
C GLY A 60 -0.61 -9.93 11.97
N GLN A 61 0.34 -9.40 11.17
CA GLN A 61 1.48 -10.11 10.55
C GLN A 61 1.14 -11.15 9.50
N ASN A 62 1.68 -10.98 8.28
CA ASN A 62 2.03 -12.03 7.30
C ASN A 62 1.25 -13.34 7.45
N THR A 63 -0.07 -13.25 7.55
CA THR A 63 -0.86 -14.40 7.97
C THR A 63 -0.77 -15.39 6.80
N ALA A 64 -0.85 -16.69 7.09
CA ALA A 64 -0.93 -17.69 6.01
C ALA A 64 -1.98 -17.30 4.97
N ASN A 65 -3.03 -16.62 5.43
CA ASN A 65 -4.14 -16.13 4.63
C ASN A 65 -3.78 -14.93 3.72
N THR A 66 -2.94 -14.00 4.16
CA THR A 66 -2.44 -12.90 3.30
C THR A 66 -1.51 -13.45 2.21
N ASN A 67 -0.63 -14.40 2.56
CA ASN A 67 0.22 -15.09 1.58
C ASN A 67 -0.63 -15.84 0.55
N LEU A 68 -1.62 -16.59 1.03
CA LEU A 68 -2.56 -17.32 0.19
C LEU A 68 -3.36 -16.39 -0.74
N LEU A 69 -3.76 -15.21 -0.26
CA LEU A 69 -4.41 -14.21 -1.10
C LEU A 69 -3.49 -13.72 -2.22
N VAL A 70 -2.24 -13.35 -1.89
CA VAL A 70 -1.25 -12.93 -2.88
C VAL A 70 -0.98 -14.04 -3.90
N GLU A 71 -0.84 -15.29 -3.46
CA GLU A 71 -0.70 -16.46 -4.32
C GLU A 71 -1.92 -16.64 -5.25
N ARG A 72 -3.15 -16.56 -4.71
CA ARG A 72 -4.39 -16.66 -5.50
C ARG A 72 -4.48 -15.56 -6.55
N LEU A 73 -4.15 -14.32 -6.20
CA LEU A 73 -4.15 -13.20 -7.14
C LEU A 73 -3.09 -13.39 -8.24
N ASN A 74 -1.91 -13.92 -7.90
CA ASN A 74 -0.86 -14.23 -8.86
C ASN A 74 -1.23 -15.39 -9.81
N GLN A 75 -2.13 -16.29 -9.39
CA GLN A 75 -2.60 -17.43 -10.19
C GLN A 75 -3.75 -17.09 -11.14
N LEU A 76 -4.30 -15.87 -11.09
CA LEU A 76 -5.35 -15.46 -12.02
C LEU A 76 -4.82 -15.50 -13.48
N PRO A 77 -5.64 -15.91 -14.46
CA PRO A 77 -5.25 -15.81 -15.87
C PRO A 77 -4.94 -14.35 -16.25
N GLY A 78 -3.70 -14.07 -16.70
CA GLY A 78 -3.23 -12.70 -16.93
C GLY A 78 -3.04 -11.89 -15.65
N GLY A 79 -2.93 -12.56 -14.51
CA GLY A 79 -2.85 -11.99 -13.17
C GLY A 79 -1.61 -11.11 -12.94
N PRO A 80 -1.69 -10.20 -11.96
CA PRO A 80 -0.55 -9.38 -11.55
C PRO A 80 0.57 -10.24 -10.97
N THR A 81 1.81 -9.76 -11.06
CA THR A 81 2.92 -10.31 -10.26
C THR A 81 3.02 -9.50 -8.98
N LEU A 82 2.37 -9.95 -7.91
CA LEU A 82 2.45 -9.37 -6.58
C LEU A 82 3.52 -10.08 -5.75
N ARG A 83 4.18 -9.32 -4.87
CA ARG A 83 5.09 -9.83 -3.85
C ARG A 83 4.74 -9.23 -2.50
N LEU A 84 5.03 -10.00 -1.45
CA LEU A 84 5.07 -9.54 -0.06
C LEU A 84 6.51 -9.16 0.29
N PRO A 85 6.95 -7.90 0.06
CA PRO A 85 8.20 -7.46 0.62
C PRO A 85 8.06 -7.42 2.15
N ALA A 86 9.10 -7.87 2.85
CA ALA A 86 9.16 -7.83 4.31
C ALA A 86 8.77 -6.45 4.87
N ARG A 87 8.17 -6.46 6.07
CA ARG A 87 7.78 -5.33 6.97
C ARG A 87 8.09 -3.93 6.43
N TRP A 88 7.05 -3.08 6.39
CA TRP A 88 7.09 -1.67 5.98
C TRP A 88 8.16 -0.78 6.67
N TYR A 89 8.87 -1.29 7.67
CA TYR A 89 9.86 -0.52 8.44
C TYR A 89 11.08 -1.37 8.77
N SER A 90 11.50 -2.22 7.82
CA SER A 90 12.91 -2.61 7.81
C SER A 90 13.79 -1.36 7.98
N PRO A 91 14.88 -1.39 8.77
CA PRO A 91 15.80 -0.25 8.86
C PRO A 91 16.53 0.01 7.52
N ASP A 92 16.48 -0.92 6.57
CA ASP A 92 17.26 -0.90 5.33
C ASP A 92 16.58 -0.14 4.17
N TRP A 93 15.89 0.96 4.46
CA TRP A 93 15.14 1.76 3.48
C TRP A 93 16.11 2.68 2.70
N ASP A 94 17.06 2.05 2.01
CA ASP A 94 17.92 2.73 1.04
C ASP A 94 17.08 3.23 -0.15
N GLY A 95 17.48 4.37 -0.73
CA GLY A 95 16.73 5.04 -1.79
C GLY A 95 16.48 4.20 -3.06
N ASN A 96 17.24 3.13 -3.29
CA ASN A 96 17.10 2.25 -4.44
C ASN A 96 16.09 1.12 -4.18
N LYS A 97 16.09 0.53 -2.98
CA LYS A 97 15.08 -0.43 -2.53
C LYS A 97 13.69 0.20 -2.45
N LEU A 98 13.63 1.44 -1.97
CA LEU A 98 12.40 2.23 -1.89
C LEU A 98 11.70 2.36 -3.25
N ARG A 99 12.43 2.72 -4.31
CA ARG A 99 11.87 2.91 -5.66
C ARG A 99 11.19 1.68 -6.23
N GLN A 100 11.57 0.49 -5.77
CA GLN A 100 11.02 -0.78 -6.23
C GLN A 100 9.81 -1.24 -5.41
N MET A 101 9.49 -0.56 -4.30
CA MET A 101 8.44 -0.96 -3.38
C MET A 101 7.13 -0.18 -3.54
N PHE A 102 7.10 0.91 -4.31
CA PHE A 102 5.91 1.74 -4.46
C PHE A 102 5.22 1.57 -5.83
N PRO A 103 3.87 1.53 -5.87
CA PRO A 103 2.96 1.67 -4.74
C PRO A 103 2.86 0.36 -3.94
N ALA A 104 2.50 0.47 -2.66
CA ALA A 104 2.31 -0.69 -1.79
C ALA A 104 1.03 -0.60 -0.99
N ALA A 105 0.27 -1.68 -0.93
CA ALA A 105 -0.85 -1.81 -0.01
C ALA A 105 -0.25 -2.11 1.36
N VAL A 106 -0.52 -1.26 2.33
CA VAL A 106 0.03 -1.35 3.69
C VAL A 106 -1.11 -1.66 4.63
N ALA A 107 -0.99 -2.77 5.34
CA ALA A 107 -1.88 -3.06 6.46
C ALA A 107 -1.48 -2.17 7.64
N ILE A 108 -2.48 -1.49 8.17
CA ILE A 108 -2.40 -0.66 9.37
C ILE A 108 -3.45 -1.13 10.38
N ASP A 109 -3.43 -0.58 11.59
CA ASP A 109 -4.36 -0.99 12.63
C ASP A 109 -5.83 -0.92 12.15
N HIS A 110 -6.46 -2.09 12.06
CA HIS A 110 -7.83 -2.30 11.56
C HIS A 110 -8.16 -1.73 10.15
N HIS A 111 -7.17 -1.35 9.34
CA HIS A 111 -7.40 -0.68 8.05
C HIS A 111 -6.31 -0.99 7.01
N PHE A 112 -6.55 -0.65 5.75
CA PHE A 112 -5.55 -0.72 4.68
C PHE A 112 -5.47 0.60 3.97
N VAL A 113 -4.25 1.01 3.65
CA VAL A 113 -3.95 2.19 2.83
C VAL A 113 -3.00 1.80 1.70
N VAL A 114 -2.84 2.66 0.70
CA VAL A 114 -1.80 2.49 -0.32
C VAL A 114 -0.73 3.53 -0.14
N ALA A 115 0.45 3.12 0.31
CA ALA A 115 1.61 4.00 0.30
C ALA A 115 2.10 4.20 -1.13
N LEU A 116 2.23 5.47 -1.53
CA LEU A 116 2.53 5.88 -2.90
C LEU A 116 3.97 6.29 -3.07
N ALA A 117 4.56 6.94 -2.07
CA ALA A 117 5.95 7.40 -2.12
C ALA A 117 6.49 7.72 -0.73
N ILE A 118 7.82 7.82 -0.68
CA ILE A 118 8.57 8.39 0.45
C ILE A 118 9.21 9.72 0.05
N GLY A 119 9.03 10.74 0.87
CA GLY A 119 9.58 12.07 0.72
C GLY A 119 10.81 12.25 1.59
N LYS A 120 11.89 12.81 1.02
CA LYS A 120 13.09 13.21 1.77
C LYS A 120 13.34 14.71 1.61
N ALA A 121 13.73 15.36 2.70
CA ALA A 121 14.05 16.78 2.74
C ALA A 121 15.22 17.04 3.70
N LEU A 122 16.08 18.00 3.35
CA LEU A 122 17.23 18.34 4.21
C LEU A 122 16.74 19.00 5.51
N GLY A 123 17.17 18.46 6.65
CA GLY A 123 16.83 18.99 7.97
C GLY A 123 15.36 18.78 8.38
N GLN A 124 14.61 17.93 7.68
CA GLN A 124 13.25 17.56 8.02
C GLN A 124 13.14 16.03 8.19
N PRO A 125 12.21 15.53 9.02
CA PRO A 125 11.91 14.11 9.08
C PRO A 125 11.43 13.58 7.73
N ASP A 126 11.77 12.35 7.38
CA ASP A 126 11.24 11.70 6.17
C ASP A 126 9.69 11.64 6.23
N ALA A 127 9.05 11.75 5.07
CA ALA A 127 7.59 11.77 4.92
C ALA A 127 7.07 10.58 4.12
N VAL A 128 5.84 10.15 4.39
CA VAL A 128 5.11 9.17 3.61
C VAL A 128 3.93 9.86 2.95
N ARG A 129 3.77 9.60 1.65
CA ARG A 129 2.55 9.94 0.93
C ARG A 129 1.75 8.67 0.72
N TYR A 130 0.51 8.64 1.20
CA TYR A 130 -0.36 7.48 1.11
C TYR A 130 -1.77 7.89 0.67
N TRP A 131 -2.46 6.96 0.03
CA TRP A 131 -3.86 7.08 -0.32
C TRP A 131 -4.71 6.24 0.65
N ASP A 132 -5.81 6.81 1.12
CA ASP A 132 -6.75 6.13 2.00
C ASP A 132 -8.04 5.78 1.23
N PRO A 133 -8.44 4.49 1.16
CA PRO A 133 -9.70 4.12 0.50
C PRO A 133 -10.94 4.69 1.20
N ALA A 134 -10.88 5.02 2.49
CA ALA A 134 -12.04 5.50 3.25
C ALA A 134 -12.52 6.88 2.77
N ASP A 135 -11.61 7.76 2.34
CA ASP A 135 -11.93 9.10 1.84
C ASP A 135 -11.49 9.34 0.38
N ALA A 136 -10.80 8.37 -0.22
CA ALA A 136 -10.17 8.42 -1.53
C ALA A 136 -9.17 9.58 -1.71
N GLN A 137 -8.64 10.14 -0.62
CA GLN A 137 -7.69 11.25 -0.64
C GLN A 137 -6.25 10.75 -0.52
N ILE A 138 -5.33 11.60 -0.96
CA ILE A 138 -3.90 11.42 -0.77
C ILE A 138 -3.44 12.29 0.40
N HIS A 139 -2.91 11.63 1.41
CA HIS A 139 -2.40 12.22 2.64
C HIS A 139 -0.88 12.25 2.65
N THR A 140 -0.31 13.21 3.36
CA THR A 140 1.13 13.30 3.61
C THR A 140 1.38 13.49 5.11
N VAL A 141 2.17 12.60 5.70
CA VAL A 141 2.56 12.64 7.12
C VAL A 141 4.03 12.29 7.25
N THR A 142 4.66 12.60 8.38
CA THR A 142 6.02 12.10 8.66
C THR A 142 6.00 10.58 8.83
N VAL A 143 7.12 9.92 8.52
CA VAL A 143 7.29 8.47 8.74
C VAL A 143 7.01 8.11 10.21
N ASP A 144 7.50 8.91 11.15
CA ASP A 144 7.29 8.66 12.58
C ASP A 144 5.82 8.76 12.99
N ARG A 145 5.10 9.78 12.48
CA ARG A 145 3.68 9.91 12.73
C ARG A 145 2.89 8.77 12.11
N PHE A 146 3.21 8.38 10.87
CA PHE A 146 2.59 7.23 10.22
C PHE A 146 2.78 5.95 11.06
N ARG A 147 3.93 5.80 11.73
CA ARG A 147 4.19 4.64 12.59
C ARG A 147 3.40 4.70 13.90
N GLN A 148 3.35 5.86 14.53
CA GLN A 148 2.64 6.06 15.79
C GLN A 148 1.13 5.94 15.63
N ASP A 149 0.57 6.58 14.60
CA ASP A 149 -0.87 6.67 14.39
C ASP A 149 -1.45 5.34 13.87
N PHE A 150 -0.67 4.58 13.10
CA PHE A 150 -1.20 3.44 12.34
C PHE A 150 -0.58 2.09 12.65
N ASN A 151 0.55 2.04 13.36
CA ASN A 151 1.30 0.82 13.65
C ASN A 151 1.32 -0.14 12.44
N PRO A 152 1.82 0.29 11.26
CA PRO A 152 1.77 -0.51 10.04
C PRO A 152 2.36 -1.90 10.31
N GLU A 153 1.95 -2.94 9.60
CA GLU A 153 2.35 -4.32 9.94
C GLU A 153 3.11 -5.04 8.82
N PHE A 154 2.63 -4.90 7.59
CA PHE A 154 3.25 -5.46 6.39
C PHE A 154 2.86 -4.64 5.16
N SER A 155 3.48 -4.94 4.01
CA SER A 155 3.08 -4.38 2.74
C SER A 155 3.08 -5.38 1.59
N VAL A 156 2.24 -5.12 0.59
CA VAL A 156 2.15 -5.86 -0.68
C VAL A 156 2.46 -4.91 -1.81
N THR A 157 3.36 -5.27 -2.73
CA THR A 157 3.67 -4.45 -3.90
C THR A 157 3.68 -5.30 -5.17
N ARG A 158 3.52 -4.64 -6.31
CA ARG A 158 3.67 -5.27 -7.63
C ARG A 158 5.15 -5.32 -8.03
N VAL A 159 5.58 -6.41 -8.64
CA VAL A 159 6.93 -6.60 -9.22
C VAL A 159 7.01 -5.97 -10.60
#